data_AF-J1H2V9-F1
#
_entry.id   AF-J1H2V9-F1
#
_cell.length_a   1.000
_cell.length_b   1.000
_cell.length_c   1.000
_cell.angle_alpha   90.00
_cell.angle_beta   90.00
_cell.angle_gamma   90.00
#
_symmetry.space_group_name_H-M   'P 1'
#
loop_
_entity.id
_entity.type
_entity.pdbx_description
1 polymer ?
#
loop_
_entity_poly.entity_id
_entity_poly.type
_entity_poly.pdbx_seq_one_letter_code
_entity_poly.pdbx_strand_id
1 'polypeptide(L)'
;MRIQTEPHIAFKVNDIASALKEKEIVMPLYEPFAGYRCAMVQINGTLIELIETSLPEEKIWHDEATLKNGVLYGGQEGKLPPREE
;
A
#
# COMPACT_ATOMS: atom_id res chain seq x y z
N MET A 1 -3.07 -10.14 -8.85
CA MET A 1 -2.59 -10.30 -7.43
C MET A 1 -3.77 -10.11 -6.49
N ARG A 2 -3.77 -10.65 -5.26
CA ARG A 2 -4.91 -10.52 -4.31
C ARG A 2 -5.34 -9.06 -4.13
N ILE A 3 -4.37 -8.17 -3.95
CA ILE A 3 -4.54 -6.72 -3.81
C ILE A 3 -5.27 -6.02 -4.98
N GLN A 4 -5.27 -6.63 -6.18
CA GLN A 4 -5.96 -6.10 -7.38
C GLN A 4 -7.39 -6.62 -7.54
N THR A 5 -7.72 -7.74 -6.89
CA THR A 5 -8.96 -8.49 -7.13
C THR A 5 -9.81 -8.67 -5.88
N GLU A 6 -9.23 -8.48 -4.70
CA GLU A 6 -9.91 -8.56 -3.41
C GLU A 6 -10.10 -7.15 -2.84
N PRO A 7 -11.31 -6.81 -2.36
CA PRO A 7 -11.52 -5.55 -1.67
C PRO A 7 -10.67 -5.52 -0.38
N HIS A 8 -10.15 -4.34 -0.08
CA HIS A 8 -9.37 -4.10 1.12
C HIS A 8 -9.71 -2.73 1.70
N ILE A 9 -9.44 -2.57 2.98
CA ILE A 9 -9.64 -1.31 3.70
C ILE A 9 -8.29 -0.65 3.87
N ALA A 10 -8.25 0.67 3.64
CA ALA A 10 -7.06 1.47 3.86
C ALA A 10 -7.17 2.28 5.15
N PHE A 11 -6.12 2.25 5.96
CA PHE A 11 -5.99 3.08 7.17
C PHE A 11 -4.83 4.03 7.04
N LYS A 12 -5.08 5.30 7.32
CA LYS A 12 -4.03 6.29 7.53
C LYS A 12 -3.41 6.11 8.91
N VAL A 13 -2.08 6.04 8.97
CA VAL A 13 -1.29 5.91 10.19
C VAL A 13 -0.29 7.05 10.32
N ASN A 14 0.15 7.32 11.55
CA ASN A 14 1.13 8.37 11.84
C ASN A 14 2.58 7.91 11.65
N ASP A 15 2.86 6.63 11.93
CA ASP A 15 4.18 6.00 11.78
C ASP A 15 3.98 4.59 11.18
N ILE A 16 4.20 4.48 9.87
CA ILE A 16 4.05 3.21 9.15
C ILE A 16 5.11 2.19 9.55
N ALA A 17 6.33 2.62 9.91
CA ALA A 17 7.37 1.69 10.32
C ALA A 17 7.01 1.00 11.63
N SER A 18 6.42 1.73 12.57
CA SER A 18 5.89 1.15 13.81
C SER A 18 4.63 0.31 13.57
N ALA A 19 3.73 0.74 12.68
CA ALA A 19 2.49 0.01 12.37
C ALA A 19 2.74 -1.35 11.70
N LEU A 20 3.86 -1.49 10.98
CA LEU A 20 4.26 -2.73 10.30
C LEU A 20 4.93 -3.76 11.20
N LYS A 21 5.34 -3.40 12.43
CA LYS A 21 6.01 -4.32 13.34
C LYS A 21 5.12 -5.54 13.63
N GLU A 22 5.72 -6.72 13.54
CA GLU A 22 5.07 -8.01 13.84
C GLU A 22 3.81 -8.29 12.99
N LYS A 23 3.68 -7.63 11.83
CA LYS A 23 2.59 -7.89 10.88
C LYS A 23 3.04 -8.85 9.78
N GLU A 24 2.09 -9.62 9.27
CA GLU A 24 2.26 -10.39 8.05
C GLU A 24 2.22 -9.41 6.86
N ILE A 25 3.38 -9.12 6.28
CA ILE A 25 3.52 -8.19 5.16
C ILE A 25 3.23 -8.93 3.85
N VAL A 26 2.17 -8.51 3.16
CA VAL A 26 1.78 -9.01 1.83
C VAL A 26 2.41 -8.19 0.72
N MET A 27 2.51 -6.87 0.91
CA MET A 27 3.24 -5.98 0.02
C MET A 27 4.15 -5.09 0.87
N PRO A 28 5.48 -5.13 0.64
CA PRO A 28 6.42 -4.37 1.43
C PRO A 28 6.19 -2.87 1.24
N LEU A 29 6.70 -2.11 2.21
CA LEU A 29 6.66 -0.66 2.18
C LEU A 29 7.25 -0.12 0.87
N TYR A 30 6.47 0.70 0.18
CA TYR A 30 6.90 1.44 -1.00
C TYR A 30 6.22 2.82 -1.03
N GLU A 31 6.63 3.62 -2.00
CA GLU A 31 6.17 5.00 -2.15
C GLU A 31 5.65 5.18 -3.60
N PRO A 32 4.34 5.01 -3.86
CA PRO A 32 3.76 5.22 -5.19
C PRO A 32 4.14 6.55 -5.83
N PHE A 33 4.18 7.60 -5.02
CA PHE A 33 4.63 8.94 -5.38
C PHE A 33 5.12 9.68 -4.13
N ALA A 34 5.95 10.70 -4.33
CA ALA A 34 6.63 11.40 -3.26
C ALA A 34 5.66 11.92 -2.18
N GLY A 35 5.90 11.53 -0.93
CA GLY A 35 5.09 11.90 0.23
C GLY A 35 3.94 10.95 0.54
N TYR A 36 3.79 9.85 -0.20
CA TYR A 36 2.75 8.84 0.04
C TYR A 36 3.40 7.47 0.22
N ARG A 37 3.54 7.01 1.46
CA ARG A 37 4.15 5.72 1.79
C ARG A 37 3.05 4.73 2.13
N CYS A 38 3.07 3.55 1.51
CA CYS A 38 2.10 2.51 1.86
C CYS A 38 2.69 1.10 1.83
N ALA A 39 2.00 0.20 2.52
CA ALA A 39 2.29 -1.22 2.60
C ALA A 39 0.97 -1.98 2.77
N MET A 40 0.96 -3.25 2.37
CA MET A 40 -0.21 -4.11 2.59
C MET A 40 0.13 -5.19 3.60
N VAL A 41 -0.73 -5.35 4.60
CA VAL A 41 -0.64 -6.40 5.61
C VAL A 41 -1.85 -7.30 5.55
N GLN A 42 -1.70 -8.50 6.09
CA GLN A 42 -2.81 -9.41 6.33
C GLN A 42 -3.13 -9.44 7.82
N ILE A 43 -4.42 -9.29 8.16
CA ILE A 43 -4.94 -9.46 9.51
C ILE A 43 -6.16 -10.38 9.42
N ASN A 44 -6.10 -11.56 10.04
CA ASN A 44 -7.17 -12.56 10.03
C ASN A 44 -7.68 -12.87 8.61
N GLY A 45 -6.76 -13.03 7.65
CA GLY A 45 -7.07 -13.30 6.23
C GLY A 45 -7.55 -12.09 5.42
N THR A 46 -7.78 -10.93 6.06
CA THR A 46 -8.24 -9.70 5.40
C THR A 46 -7.03 -8.83 5.02
N LEU A 47 -7.03 -8.32 3.79
CA LEU A 47 -6.04 -7.37 3.32
C LEU A 47 -6.33 -5.97 3.85
N ILE A 48 -5.29 -5.33 4.37
CA ILE A 48 -5.35 -3.97 4.91
C ILE A 48 -4.20 -3.16 4.34
N GLU A 49 -4.51 -2.00 3.76
CA GLU A 49 -3.51 -1.01 3.36
C GLU A 49 -3.20 -0.10 4.54
N LEU A 50 -1.93 0.05 4.87
CA LEU A 50 -1.46 1.05 5.81
C LEU A 50 -0.81 2.17 5.02
N ILE A 51 -1.24 3.41 5.25
CA ILE A 51 -0.78 4.59 4.52
C ILE A 51 -0.24 5.61 5.52
N GLU A 52 0.99 6.08 5.31
CA GLU A 52 1.52 7.25 5.99
C GLU A 52 1.72 8.36 4.94
N THR A 53 1.06 9.49 5.16
CA THR A 53 1.19 10.66 4.29
C THR A 53 0.82 11.95 5.02
N SER A 54 1.57 13.01 4.75
CA SER A 54 1.25 14.38 5.13
C SER A 54 0.65 15.19 3.99
N LEU A 55 0.40 14.56 2.83
CA LEU A 55 -0.19 15.25 1.68
C LEU A 55 -1.65 15.63 1.96
N PRO A 56 -2.10 16.80 1.46
CA PRO A 56 -3.50 17.16 1.52
C PRO A 56 -4.31 16.26 0.59
N GLU A 57 -5.59 16.03 0.94
CA GLU A 57 -6.50 15.18 0.15
C GLU A 57 -6.59 15.62 -1.31
N GLU A 58 -6.61 16.93 -1.57
CA GLU A 58 -6.59 17.50 -2.92
C GLU A 58 -5.43 16.96 -3.76
N LYS A 59 -4.24 16.81 -3.15
CA LYS A 59 -3.05 16.34 -3.86
C LYS A 59 -3.10 14.84 -4.18
N ILE A 60 -3.87 14.08 -3.40
CA ILE A 60 -4.02 12.63 -3.55
C ILE A 60 -5.14 12.31 -4.55
N TRP A 61 -6.28 12.99 -4.45
CA TRP A 61 -7.50 12.64 -5.18
C TRP A 61 -7.79 13.49 -6.41
N HIS A 62 -7.24 14.71 -6.48
CA HIS A 62 -7.62 15.70 -7.49
C HIS A 62 -6.45 16.25 -8.31
N ASP A 63 -5.21 15.84 -8.00
CA ASP A 63 -4.02 16.23 -8.76
C ASP A 63 -3.72 15.25 -9.90
N GLU A 64 -3.88 15.71 -11.13
CA GLU A 64 -3.72 14.87 -12.33
C GLU A 64 -2.28 14.34 -12.49
N ALA A 65 -1.27 15.10 -12.08
CA ALA A 65 0.12 14.66 -12.17
C ALA A 65 0.41 13.51 -11.18
N THR A 66 -0.10 13.59 -9.95
CA THR A 66 -0.05 12.48 -8.98
C THR A 66 -0.70 11.23 -9.55
N LEU A 67 -1.93 11.36 -10.06
CA LEU A 67 -2.72 10.22 -10.54
C LEU A 67 -2.13 9.54 -11.79
N LYS A 68 -1.47 10.30 -12.67
CA LYS A 68 -0.88 9.75 -13.91
C LYS A 68 0.50 9.12 -13.72
N ASN A 69 1.28 9.59 -12.75
CA ASN A 69 2.69 9.22 -12.62
C ASN A 69 2.98 8.30 -11.42
N GLY A 70 1.98 7.95 -10.62
CA GLY A 70 2.14 7.02 -9.51
C GLY A 70 2.61 5.63 -9.98
N VAL A 71 3.55 5.04 -9.26
CA VAL A 71 3.99 3.66 -9.47
C VAL A 71 3.09 2.74 -8.65
N LEU A 72 2.44 1.79 -9.32
CA LEU A 72 1.64 0.78 -8.63
C LEU A 72 2.53 -0.39 -8.19
N TYR A 73 2.27 -0.92 -6.99
CA TYR A 73 2.84 -2.17 -6.49
C TYR A 73 4.39 -2.22 -6.48
N GLY A 74 5.03 -1.06 -6.22
CA GLY A 74 6.50 -0.94 -6.16
C GLY A 74 7.22 -1.26 -7.46
N GLY A 75 6.53 -1.30 -8.60
CA GLY A 75 7.10 -1.67 -9.90
C GLY A 75 7.57 -3.13 -10.00
N GLN A 76 7.16 -3.99 -9.06
CA GLN A 76 7.56 -5.40 -9.07
C GLN A 76 6.60 -6.23 -9.91
N GLU A 77 6.84 -6.32 -11.22
CA GLU A 77 6.35 -7.45 -11.99
C GLU A 77 7.03 -8.74 -11.49
N GLY A 78 6.25 -9.66 -10.91
CA GLY A 78 6.61 -11.08 -10.85
C GLY A 78 7.44 -11.62 -9.68
N LYS A 79 7.43 -11.01 -8.48
CA LYS A 79 8.09 -11.61 -7.29
C LYS A 79 7.20 -11.59 -6.05
N LEU A 80 6.19 -12.44 -6.01
CA LEU A 80 5.69 -12.98 -4.74
C LEU A 80 5.71 -14.51 -4.80
N PRO A 81 6.02 -15.18 -3.67
CA PRO A 81 6.04 -16.63 -3.62
C PRO A 81 4.70 -17.21 -4.08
N PRO A 82 4.68 -18.38 -4.75
CA PRO A 82 3.45 -19.03 -5.13
C PRO A 82 2.59 -19.29 -3.88
N ARG A 83 1.28 -19.18 -4.05
CA ARG A 83 0.31 -19.51 -3.00
C ARG A 83 0.54 -20.98 -2.60
N GLU A 84 0.73 -21.26 -1.31
CA GLU A 84 0.53 -22.61 -0.80
C GLU A 84 -0.97 -22.91 -0.87
N GLU A 85 -1.31 -24.06 -1.45
CA GLU A 85 -2.68 -24.55 -1.71
C GLU A 85 -3.44 -24.91 -0.42
#